data_AF-A0A644WW32-F1
#
_entry.id   AF-A0A644WW32-F1
#
_cell.length_a   1.000
_cell.length_b   1.000
_cell.length_c   1.000
_cell.angle_alpha   90.00
_cell.angle_beta   90.00
_cell.angle_gamma   90.00
#
_symmetry.space_group_name_H-M   'P 1'
#
loop_
_entity.id
_entity.type
_entity.pdbx_description
1 polymer ?
#
loop_
_entity_poly.entity_id
_entity_poly.type
_entity_poly.pdbx_seq_one_letter_code
_entity_poly.pdbx_strand_id
1 'polypeptide(L)'
;MKTYKYRLLSVIMMLVLVVSIGTPALAVVSQYDEQYLTVDQKQDIQDATDAWWDAYNSGDQEGMDAAHAAAEDVRATEDYSGGADGSEYIYTGGSSSNDDYYYYYTPTYYTVTATSGTGGSISPSGSASVTSGSSQTYTITANSGYMISSVTIDGTSVGAISSYTFSNVTSAHSISVTFASAASLSAGTGTLGDGGSGTLTTGNVTKSGYGITVSLPVTSSYVSGTTVTAGYNFTSAKTVTLEYVNGTWQFPVNSCSATGARKIYIPVETKDSTYTITFTVKALDPQATALSGSNVYLTDTKSVTLTVKGSMYEDDFTGDS
;
A
#
# COMPACT_ATOMS: atom_id res chain seq x y z
N MET A 1 50.80 -27.08 28.16
CA MET A 1 49.91 -25.96 27.80
C MET A 1 49.21 -26.35 26.51
N LYS A 2 47.88 -26.18 26.43
CA LYS A 2 46.99 -26.47 25.28
C LYS A 2 47.59 -25.85 23.98
N THR A 3 47.37 -26.37 22.75
CA THR A 3 46.09 -26.36 22.01
C THR A 3 46.12 -27.23 20.72
N TYR A 4 44.94 -27.75 20.36
CA TYR A 4 44.37 -28.46 19.19
C TYR A 4 44.97 -28.25 17.78
N LYS A 5 45.17 -29.31 16.95
CA LYS A 5 44.29 -29.83 15.84
C LYS A 5 43.75 -28.71 14.92
N TYR A 6 43.96 -28.68 13.60
CA TYR A 6 43.46 -29.60 12.56
C TYR A 6 44.30 -29.59 11.26
N ARG A 7 44.31 -30.72 10.55
CA ARG A 7 44.73 -30.89 9.14
C ARG A 7 43.59 -30.43 8.21
N LEU A 8 43.88 -29.77 7.08
CA LEU A 8 43.43 -30.18 5.74
C LEU A 8 43.90 -29.22 4.60
N LEU A 9 44.38 -29.86 3.52
CA LEU A 9 44.31 -29.49 2.09
C LEU A 9 45.11 -28.29 1.52
N SER A 10 46.23 -28.65 0.90
CA SER A 10 46.67 -28.32 -0.47
C SER A 10 46.45 -26.89 -1.00
N VAL A 11 47.46 -26.04 -0.82
CA VAL A 11 47.60 -24.77 -1.54
C VAL A 11 48.33 -25.04 -2.86
N ILE A 12 47.58 -25.24 -3.95
CA ILE A 12 48.09 -25.04 -5.30
C ILE A 12 47.56 -23.69 -5.77
N MET A 13 48.46 -22.72 -5.76
CA MET A 13 48.30 -21.39 -6.31
C MET A 13 48.33 -21.52 -7.84
N MET A 14 47.17 -21.67 -8.47
CA MET A 14 47.04 -21.62 -9.93
C MET A 14 46.45 -20.26 -10.31
N LEU A 15 47.31 -19.47 -10.93
CA LEU A 15 47.10 -18.23 -11.67
C LEU A 15 45.68 -18.14 -12.27
N VAL A 16 44.79 -17.35 -11.67
CA VAL A 16 43.52 -16.96 -12.29
C VAL A 16 43.84 -15.89 -13.32
N LEU A 17 44.02 -16.31 -14.57
CA LEU A 17 43.95 -15.41 -15.72
C LEU A 17 42.48 -14.99 -15.85
N VAL A 18 42.14 -13.81 -15.35
CA VAL A 18 40.85 -13.19 -15.61
C VAL A 18 40.85 -12.78 -17.09
N VAL A 19 40.41 -13.68 -17.97
CA VAL A 19 39.87 -13.23 -19.25
C VAL A 19 38.55 -12.56 -18.89
N SER A 20 38.56 -11.24 -18.92
CA SER A 20 37.35 -10.44 -18.97
C SER A 20 36.66 -10.73 -20.30
N ILE A 21 35.98 -11.87 -20.41
CA ILE A 21 34.93 -12.03 -21.40
C ILE A 21 33.77 -11.21 -20.86
N GLY A 22 33.69 -9.96 -21.32
CA GLY A 22 32.45 -9.21 -21.24
C GLY A 22 31.35 -10.12 -21.79
N THR A 23 30.26 -10.26 -21.06
CA THR A 23 29.06 -10.92 -21.58
C THR A 23 28.72 -10.24 -22.90
N PRO A 24 28.83 -10.90 -24.06
CA PRO A 24 28.40 -10.29 -25.29
C PRO A 24 26.86 -10.30 -25.26
N ALA A 25 26.27 -9.15 -25.53
CA ALA A 25 24.83 -9.03 -25.72
C ALA A 25 24.47 -9.77 -27.02
N LEU A 26 24.15 -11.05 -26.92
CA LEU A 26 23.96 -11.92 -28.09
C LEU A 26 22.48 -12.14 -28.37
N ALA A 27 22.07 -11.61 -29.53
CA ALA A 27 20.97 -12.09 -30.36
C ALA A 27 19.60 -12.23 -29.68
N VAL A 28 19.12 -11.21 -28.98
CA VAL A 28 17.67 -11.06 -28.78
C VAL A 28 17.11 -10.37 -30.03
N VAL A 29 15.95 -10.82 -30.54
CA VAL A 29 15.16 -10.12 -31.56
C VAL A 29 15.22 -8.63 -31.24
N SER A 30 15.89 -7.88 -32.10
CA SER A 30 16.12 -6.47 -31.83
C SER A 30 14.81 -5.70 -32.01
N GLN A 31 14.70 -4.52 -31.40
CA GLN A 31 13.57 -3.62 -31.66
C GLN A 31 13.37 -3.32 -33.16
N TYR A 32 14.42 -3.49 -33.98
CA TYR A 32 14.38 -3.34 -35.43
C TYR A 32 13.80 -4.58 -36.12
N ASP A 33 14.18 -5.77 -35.65
CA ASP A 33 13.56 -7.02 -36.11
C ASP A 33 12.04 -6.97 -35.84
N GLU A 34 11.60 -6.43 -34.69
CA GLU A 34 10.17 -6.24 -34.40
C GLU A 34 9.45 -5.30 -35.36
N GLN A 35 10.14 -4.25 -35.84
CA GLN A 35 9.58 -3.18 -36.67
C GLN A 35 9.59 -3.49 -38.16
N TYR A 36 10.60 -4.20 -38.65
CA TYR A 36 10.85 -4.38 -40.09
C TYR A 36 10.62 -5.81 -40.57
N LEU A 37 10.73 -6.83 -39.70
CA LEU A 37 10.54 -8.22 -40.10
C LEU A 37 9.10 -8.70 -39.90
N THR A 38 8.65 -9.54 -40.83
CA THR A 38 7.41 -10.30 -40.71
C THR A 38 7.47 -11.29 -39.55
N VAL A 39 6.32 -11.86 -39.17
CA VAL A 39 6.25 -12.86 -38.09
C VAL A 39 7.14 -14.06 -38.38
N ASP A 40 7.18 -14.52 -39.64
CA ASP A 40 7.97 -15.68 -40.05
C ASP A 40 9.47 -15.36 -40.04
N GLN A 41 9.89 -14.21 -40.57
CA GLN A 41 11.29 -13.75 -40.51
C GLN A 41 11.76 -13.56 -39.06
N LYS A 42 10.90 -13.10 -38.14
CA LYS A 42 11.25 -13.02 -36.71
C LYS A 42 11.45 -14.38 -36.07
N GLN A 43 10.67 -15.37 -36.49
CA GLN A 43 10.88 -16.75 -36.06
C GLN A 43 12.21 -17.28 -36.59
N ASP A 44 12.58 -16.95 -37.83
CA ASP A 44 13.89 -17.33 -38.39
C ASP A 44 15.06 -16.67 -37.61
N ILE A 45 14.92 -15.41 -37.17
CA ILE A 45 15.90 -14.76 -36.27
C ILE A 45 15.98 -15.49 -34.93
N GLN A 46 14.83 -15.88 -34.36
CA GLN A 46 14.79 -16.60 -33.08
C GLN A 46 15.42 -17.99 -33.19
N ASP A 47 15.19 -18.71 -34.29
CA ASP A 47 15.79 -20.01 -34.55
C ASP A 47 17.32 -19.90 -34.74
N ALA A 48 17.78 -18.83 -35.40
CA ALA A 48 19.20 -18.52 -35.53
C ALA A 48 19.84 -18.19 -34.16
N THR A 49 19.13 -17.46 -33.29
CA THR A 49 19.56 -17.20 -31.91
C THR A 49 19.73 -18.50 -31.12
N ASP A 50 18.76 -19.39 -31.18
CA ASP A 50 18.80 -20.66 -30.44
C ASP A 50 19.95 -21.55 -30.94
N ALA A 51 20.16 -21.62 -32.25
CA ALA A 51 21.28 -22.32 -32.87
C ALA A 51 22.64 -21.76 -32.42
N TRP A 52 22.73 -20.43 -32.26
CA TRP A 52 23.94 -19.78 -31.75
C TRP A 52 24.25 -20.22 -30.31
N TRP A 53 23.25 -20.29 -29.43
CA TRP A 53 23.42 -20.74 -28.04
C TRP A 53 23.85 -22.20 -27.95
N ASP A 54 23.31 -23.08 -28.79
CA ASP A 54 23.72 -24.47 -28.87
C ASP A 54 25.19 -24.62 -29.31
N ALA A 55 25.61 -23.81 -30.29
CA ALA A 55 27.00 -23.75 -30.75
C ALA A 55 27.95 -23.18 -29.68
N TYR A 56 27.54 -22.13 -28.97
CA TYR A 56 28.30 -21.55 -27.87
C TYR A 56 28.50 -22.55 -26.73
N ASN A 57 27.44 -23.23 -26.31
CA ASN A 57 27.49 -24.22 -25.23
C ASN A 57 28.34 -25.44 -25.57
N SER A 58 28.52 -25.73 -26.85
CA SER A 58 29.38 -26.80 -27.35
C SER A 58 30.80 -26.34 -27.71
N GLY A 59 31.09 -25.04 -27.63
CA GLY A 59 32.38 -24.44 -28.00
C GLY A 59 32.63 -24.45 -29.51
N ASP A 60 31.58 -24.56 -30.32
CA ASP A 60 31.62 -24.61 -31.77
C ASP A 60 31.62 -23.19 -32.38
N GLN A 61 32.81 -22.70 -32.73
CA GLN A 61 32.96 -21.38 -33.34
C GLN A 61 32.34 -21.31 -34.74
N GLU A 62 32.43 -22.38 -35.52
CA GLU A 62 31.89 -22.41 -36.88
C GLU A 62 30.35 -22.42 -36.84
N GLY A 63 29.76 -23.11 -35.86
CA GLY A 63 28.32 -23.07 -35.58
C GLY A 63 27.83 -21.69 -35.12
N MET A 64 28.61 -21.01 -34.29
CA MET A 64 28.30 -19.63 -33.89
C MET A 64 28.34 -18.67 -35.09
N ASP A 65 29.36 -18.78 -35.94
CA ASP A 65 29.50 -17.95 -37.15
C ASP A 65 28.37 -18.24 -38.17
N ALA A 66 27.98 -19.51 -38.32
CA ALA A 66 26.88 -19.91 -39.20
C ALA A 66 25.51 -19.41 -38.72
N ALA A 67 25.24 -19.50 -37.42
CA ALA A 67 24.02 -18.97 -36.83
C ALA A 67 23.93 -17.45 -36.97
N HIS A 68 25.05 -16.75 -36.80
CA HIS A 68 25.12 -15.32 -37.07
C HIS A 68 24.82 -15.00 -38.55
N ALA A 69 25.44 -15.70 -39.50
CA ALA A 69 25.19 -15.51 -40.92
C ALA A 69 23.72 -15.77 -41.31
N ALA A 70 23.06 -16.74 -40.68
CA ALA A 70 21.64 -17.02 -40.91
C ALA A 70 20.74 -15.86 -40.47
N ALA A 71 21.02 -15.25 -39.31
CA ALA A 71 20.30 -14.07 -38.85
C ALA A 71 20.52 -12.87 -39.80
N GLU A 72 21.73 -12.70 -40.33
CA GLU A 72 22.06 -11.63 -41.27
C GLU A 72 21.43 -11.83 -42.66
N ASP A 73 21.26 -13.06 -43.15
CA ASP A 73 20.56 -13.34 -44.41
C ASP A 73 19.09 -12.94 -44.34
N VAL A 74 18.44 -13.19 -43.20
CA VAL A 74 17.05 -12.76 -42.94
C VAL A 74 16.96 -11.23 -42.94
N ARG A 75 17.87 -10.55 -42.23
CA ARG A 75 17.88 -9.07 -42.16
C ARG A 75 18.16 -8.42 -43.51
N ALA A 76 19.04 -9.02 -44.31
CA ALA A 76 19.40 -8.54 -45.65
C ALA A 76 18.20 -8.50 -46.61
N THR A 77 17.14 -9.29 -46.36
CA THR A 77 15.90 -9.23 -47.16
C THR A 77 15.16 -7.89 -47.03
N GLU A 78 15.40 -7.13 -45.97
CA GLU A 78 14.83 -5.80 -45.72
C GLU A 78 15.90 -4.69 -45.81
N ASP A 79 16.98 -4.94 -46.56
CA ASP A 79 18.10 -4.00 -46.78
C ASP A 79 18.79 -3.50 -45.49
N TYR A 80 18.86 -4.36 -44.45
CA TYR A 80 19.64 -4.09 -43.25
C TYR A 80 20.49 -5.27 -42.77
N SER A 81 21.55 -4.97 -42.01
CA SER A 81 22.34 -5.94 -41.23
C SER A 81 22.06 -5.72 -39.74
N GLY A 82 22.32 -6.71 -38.89
CA GLY A 82 22.43 -6.55 -37.44
C GLY A 82 23.89 -6.41 -36.96
N GLY A 83 24.87 -6.36 -37.86
CA GLY A 83 26.30 -6.28 -37.53
C GLY A 83 26.82 -7.47 -36.71
N ALA A 84 28.10 -7.46 -36.32
CA ALA A 84 28.81 -8.63 -35.79
C ALA A 84 28.22 -9.24 -34.49
N ASP A 85 27.34 -8.52 -33.79
CA ASP A 85 26.65 -8.97 -32.57
C ASP A 85 25.10 -8.95 -32.67
N GLY A 86 24.54 -8.60 -33.83
CA GLY A 86 23.10 -8.56 -34.08
C GLY A 86 22.36 -7.33 -33.55
N SER A 87 23.07 -6.27 -33.13
CA SER A 87 22.51 -5.02 -32.58
C SER A 87 22.61 -3.78 -33.50
N GLU A 88 23.19 -3.91 -34.69
CA GLU A 88 23.69 -2.79 -35.52
C GLU A 88 23.02 -2.73 -36.91
N TYR A 89 22.21 -1.70 -37.20
CA TYR A 89 21.58 -1.46 -38.52
C TYR A 89 22.58 -0.90 -39.57
N ILE A 90 22.72 -1.56 -40.73
CA ILE A 90 23.50 -1.06 -41.89
C ILE A 90 22.64 -1.04 -43.16
N TYR A 91 22.35 0.15 -43.72
CA TYR A 91 21.68 0.28 -45.02
C TYR A 91 22.66 -0.01 -46.18
N THR A 92 22.48 -1.11 -46.89
CA THR A 92 23.37 -1.57 -47.98
C THR A 92 23.00 -1.02 -49.36
N GLY A 93 22.59 0.25 -49.43
CA GLY A 93 22.27 0.92 -50.68
C GLY A 93 23.49 1.53 -51.39
N GLY A 94 24.27 0.71 -52.11
CA GLY A 94 25.09 1.14 -53.25
C GLY A 94 26.60 1.28 -53.02
N SER A 95 27.37 0.47 -53.73
CA SER A 95 28.84 0.38 -53.71
C SER A 95 29.57 1.68 -54.07
N SER A 96 30.52 2.10 -53.23
CA SER A 96 31.76 2.77 -53.65
C SER A 96 32.68 3.05 -52.46
N SER A 97 33.86 2.41 -52.48
CA SER A 97 35.14 3.00 -52.12
C SER A 97 35.38 3.39 -50.65
N ASN A 98 36.04 2.50 -49.92
CA ASN A 98 37.15 2.78 -49.01
C ASN A 98 37.05 4.08 -48.18
N ASP A 99 36.18 4.06 -47.18
CA ASP A 99 36.34 4.83 -45.94
C ASP A 99 35.59 4.05 -44.86
N ASP A 100 36.31 3.49 -43.90
CA ASP A 100 35.76 2.86 -42.69
C ASP A 100 35.06 3.95 -41.85
N TYR A 101 33.85 4.33 -42.26
CA TYR A 101 33.01 5.24 -41.50
C TYR A 101 32.11 4.43 -40.56
N TYR A 102 32.64 4.11 -39.37
CA TYR A 102 31.89 3.49 -38.28
C TYR A 102 30.74 4.40 -37.86
N TYR A 103 29.51 3.97 -38.11
CA TYR A 103 28.30 4.68 -37.68
C TYR A 103 27.89 4.16 -36.30
N TYR A 104 28.33 4.83 -35.24
CA TYR A 104 27.93 4.50 -33.86
C TYR A 104 26.43 4.82 -33.66
N TYR A 105 25.60 3.78 -33.63
CA TYR A 105 24.20 3.94 -33.24
C TYR A 105 24.12 4.19 -31.73
N THR A 106 23.63 5.38 -31.35
CA THR A 106 23.38 5.71 -29.95
C THR A 106 21.94 5.32 -29.60
N PRO A 107 21.71 4.34 -28.70
CA PRO A 107 20.36 3.95 -28.30
C PRO A 107 19.56 5.16 -27.80
N THR A 108 18.30 5.25 -28.26
CA THR A 108 17.39 6.30 -27.79
C THR A 108 16.76 5.87 -26.46
N TYR A 109 16.85 6.75 -25.47
CA TYR A 109 16.28 6.53 -24.16
C TYR A 109 15.19 7.55 -23.85
N TYR A 110 14.17 7.10 -23.13
CA TYR A 110 13.14 7.95 -22.58
C TYR A 110 13.17 7.91 -21.07
N THR A 111 12.98 9.08 -20.46
CA THR A 111 12.92 9.20 -19.02
C THR A 111 11.51 8.89 -18.53
N VAL A 112 11.40 7.97 -17.58
CA VAL A 112 10.20 7.76 -16.77
C VAL A 112 10.45 8.30 -15.37
N THR A 113 9.69 9.32 -14.97
CA THR A 113 9.84 9.94 -13.65
C THR A 113 8.79 9.40 -12.68
N ALA A 114 9.24 8.73 -11.63
CA ALA A 114 8.40 8.17 -10.58
C ALA A 114 8.51 8.98 -9.29
N THR A 115 7.36 9.44 -8.78
CA THR A 115 7.28 10.16 -7.51
C THR A 115 6.23 9.56 -6.58
N SER A 116 6.49 9.64 -5.28
CA SER A 116 5.56 9.21 -4.23
C SER A 116 5.45 10.30 -3.17
N GLY A 117 4.22 10.65 -2.82
CA GLY A 117 3.94 11.51 -1.66
C GLY A 117 4.20 10.80 -0.33
N THR A 118 4.08 11.56 0.76
CA THR A 118 4.13 11.04 2.13
C THR A 118 3.10 9.93 2.33
N GLY A 119 3.48 8.85 3.02
CA GLY A 119 2.57 7.74 3.37
C GLY A 119 2.87 6.42 2.65
N GLY A 120 3.85 6.39 1.76
CA GLY A 120 4.31 5.15 1.13
C GLY A 120 5.48 5.38 0.19
N SER A 121 5.70 4.44 -0.72
CA SER A 121 6.81 4.46 -1.68
C SER A 121 6.40 3.89 -3.04
N ILE A 122 7.15 4.27 -4.07
CA ILE A 122 7.14 3.68 -5.40
C ILE A 122 8.54 3.13 -5.73
N SER A 123 8.61 2.00 -6.44
CA SER A 123 9.87 1.38 -6.86
C SER A 123 9.80 0.91 -8.32
N PRO A 124 10.76 1.30 -9.19
CA PRO A 124 11.85 2.24 -8.92
C PRO A 124 11.32 3.67 -8.64
N SER A 125 12.08 4.48 -7.91
CA SER A 125 11.75 5.88 -7.64
C SER A 125 12.69 6.84 -8.38
N GLY A 126 12.25 8.08 -8.59
CA GLY A 126 13.02 9.07 -9.32
C GLY A 126 12.97 8.84 -10.83
N SER A 127 13.97 9.34 -11.54
CA SER A 127 14.07 9.22 -13.00
C SER A 127 14.75 7.91 -13.37
N ALA A 128 14.05 7.06 -14.12
CA ALA A 128 14.60 5.87 -14.76
C ALA A 128 14.78 6.13 -16.26
N SER A 129 15.94 5.73 -16.80
CA SER A 129 16.22 5.76 -18.24
C SER A 129 15.78 4.43 -18.85
N VAL A 130 14.77 4.46 -19.71
CA VAL A 130 14.19 3.26 -20.35
C VAL A 130 14.51 3.31 -21.83
N THR A 131 15.05 2.23 -22.38
CA THR A 131 15.32 2.11 -23.82
C THR A 131 14.01 2.23 -24.60
N SER A 132 14.04 2.93 -25.74
CA SER A 132 12.91 2.99 -26.66
C SER A 132 12.34 1.58 -26.94
N GLY A 133 11.02 1.44 -26.94
CA GLY A 133 10.34 0.16 -27.18
C GLY A 133 10.31 -0.81 -25.99
N SER A 134 11.13 -0.60 -24.97
CA SER A 134 11.14 -1.46 -23.77
C SER A 134 9.97 -1.17 -22.82
N SER A 135 9.75 -2.07 -21.87
CA SER A 135 8.72 -1.91 -20.83
C SER A 135 9.37 -1.71 -19.45
N GLN A 136 8.71 -0.96 -18.58
CA GLN A 136 9.14 -0.75 -17.19
C GLN A 136 7.96 -0.86 -16.22
N THR A 137 8.11 -1.78 -15.26
CA THR A 137 7.13 -1.98 -14.18
C THR A 137 7.51 -1.18 -12.93
N TYR A 138 6.50 -0.61 -12.30
CA TYR A 138 6.56 0.07 -11.02
C TYR A 138 5.69 -0.64 -9.99
N THR A 139 6.20 -0.78 -8.78
CA THR A 139 5.49 -1.32 -7.62
C THR A 139 5.28 -0.22 -6.60
N ILE A 140 4.09 -0.17 -6.02
CA ILE A 140 3.64 0.86 -5.10
C ILE A 140 3.29 0.19 -3.78
N THR A 141 3.81 0.72 -2.68
CA THR A 141 3.62 0.16 -1.34
C THR A 141 3.19 1.27 -0.39
N ALA A 142 2.03 1.12 0.24
CA ALA A 142 1.60 2.01 1.31
C ALA A 142 2.28 1.61 2.63
N ASN A 143 2.68 2.62 3.42
CA ASN A 143 3.18 2.38 4.77
C ASN A 143 2.04 2.00 5.72
N SER A 144 2.38 1.44 6.88
CA SER A 144 1.39 1.12 7.92
C SER A 144 0.56 2.34 8.32
N GLY A 145 -0.76 2.18 8.37
CA GLY A 145 -1.73 3.25 8.63
C GLY A 145 -2.08 4.12 7.43
N TYR A 146 -1.52 3.87 6.26
CA TYR A 146 -1.86 4.55 5.02
C TYR A 146 -2.50 3.59 4.01
N MET A 147 -3.22 4.16 3.05
CA MET A 147 -3.73 3.49 1.86
C MET A 147 -3.35 4.29 0.61
N ILE A 148 -3.23 3.61 -0.53
CA ILE A 148 -3.04 4.27 -1.83
C ILE A 148 -4.32 5.06 -2.12
N SER A 149 -4.19 6.38 -2.30
CA SER A 149 -5.32 7.26 -2.60
C SER A 149 -5.53 7.37 -4.11
N SER A 150 -4.47 7.70 -4.84
CA SER A 150 -4.50 7.78 -6.30
C SER A 150 -3.10 7.58 -6.87
N VAL A 151 -3.03 6.91 -8.00
CA VAL A 151 -1.89 6.87 -8.91
C VAL A 151 -2.25 7.69 -10.13
N THR A 152 -1.34 8.55 -10.57
CA THR A 152 -1.51 9.43 -11.72
C THR A 152 -0.42 9.13 -12.74
N ILE A 153 -0.83 8.83 -13.98
CA ILE A 153 0.04 8.58 -15.13
C ILE A 153 -0.11 9.76 -16.08
N ASP A 154 0.98 10.47 -16.35
CA ASP A 154 1.01 11.62 -17.28
C ASP A 154 -0.09 12.65 -17.02
N GLY A 155 -0.34 12.92 -15.74
CA GLY A 155 -1.36 13.87 -15.28
C GLY A 155 -2.79 13.29 -15.15
N THR A 156 -3.04 12.06 -15.60
CA THR A 156 -4.35 11.40 -15.53
C THR A 156 -4.40 10.37 -14.41
N SER A 157 -5.40 10.45 -13.51
CA SER A 157 -5.58 9.46 -12.45
C SER A 157 -6.04 8.13 -13.00
N VAL A 158 -5.42 7.04 -12.54
CA VAL A 158 -5.80 5.65 -12.81
C VAL A 158 -6.36 4.95 -11.56
N GLY A 159 -6.65 5.72 -10.50
CA GLY A 159 -7.17 5.21 -9.24
C GLY A 159 -6.11 4.57 -8.33
N ALA A 160 -6.57 3.81 -7.34
CA ALA A 160 -5.70 3.16 -6.35
C ALA A 160 -5.26 1.77 -6.84
N ILE A 161 -4.08 1.72 -7.46
CA ILE A 161 -3.42 0.48 -7.92
C ILE A 161 -2.08 0.30 -7.21
N SER A 162 -1.67 -0.95 -6.99
CA SER A 162 -0.40 -1.28 -6.33
C SER A 162 0.75 -1.54 -7.31
N SER A 163 0.48 -1.61 -8.61
CA SER A 163 1.50 -1.78 -9.65
C SER A 163 1.03 -1.17 -10.97
N TYR A 164 1.98 -0.68 -11.76
CA TYR A 164 1.73 -0.16 -13.11
C TYR A 164 2.92 -0.48 -14.02
N THR A 165 2.66 -0.87 -15.26
CA THR A 165 3.69 -1.14 -16.26
C THR A 165 3.53 -0.17 -17.42
N PHE A 166 4.55 0.65 -17.67
CA PHE A 166 4.70 1.30 -18.96
C PHE A 166 5.15 0.24 -19.96
N SER A 167 4.34 -0.01 -20.99
CA SER A 167 4.68 -0.96 -22.05
C SER A 167 5.07 -0.19 -23.31
N ASN A 168 6.05 -0.67 -24.07
CA ASN A 168 6.49 -0.04 -25.31
C ASN A 168 6.76 1.47 -25.16
N VAL A 169 7.76 1.82 -24.34
CA VAL A 169 8.07 3.22 -24.03
C VAL A 169 8.69 3.90 -25.26
N THR A 170 7.92 4.79 -25.90
CA THR A 170 8.37 5.58 -27.07
C THR A 170 8.38 7.09 -26.80
N SER A 171 8.17 7.49 -25.55
CA SER A 171 8.20 8.89 -25.10
C SER A 171 8.51 8.96 -23.61
N ALA A 172 8.86 10.15 -23.11
CA ALA A 172 8.99 10.36 -21.68
C ALA A 172 7.64 10.22 -20.97
N HIS A 173 7.65 9.65 -19.76
CA HIS A 173 6.45 9.45 -18.95
C HIS A 173 6.66 9.88 -17.50
N SER A 174 5.54 10.01 -16.78
CA SER A 174 5.50 10.30 -15.35
C SER A 174 4.49 9.41 -14.65
N ILE A 175 4.87 8.93 -13.47
CA ILE A 175 3.99 8.24 -12.52
C ILE A 175 4.10 8.91 -11.16
N SER A 176 2.98 9.36 -10.61
CA SER A 176 2.92 10.04 -9.33
C SER A 176 1.91 9.37 -8.42
N VAL A 177 2.30 9.09 -7.18
CA VAL A 177 1.45 8.38 -6.21
C VAL A 177 1.11 9.29 -5.03
N THR A 178 -0.16 9.31 -4.63
CA THR A 178 -0.61 9.93 -3.39
C THR A 178 -1.21 8.89 -2.46
N PHE A 179 -1.06 9.14 -1.15
CA PHE A 179 -1.58 8.27 -0.10
C PHE A 179 -2.58 9.04 0.77
N ALA A 180 -3.48 8.31 1.41
CA ALA A 180 -4.43 8.81 2.39
C ALA A 180 -4.32 8.01 3.69
N SER A 181 -4.85 8.57 4.78
CA SER A 181 -4.96 7.84 6.05
C SER A 181 -5.90 6.65 5.90
N ALA A 182 -5.52 5.51 6.48
CA ALA A 182 -6.37 4.33 6.67
C ALA A 182 -6.96 4.25 8.09
N ALA A 183 -6.85 5.34 8.87
CA ALA A 183 -7.38 5.38 10.22
C ALA A 183 -8.91 5.26 10.23
N SER A 184 -9.42 4.58 11.26
CA SER A 184 -10.86 4.41 11.45
C SER A 184 -11.23 4.50 12.93
N LEU A 185 -12.43 5.00 13.16
CA LEU A 185 -13.01 5.17 14.48
C LEU A 185 -14.51 4.94 14.38
N SER A 186 -15.04 4.00 15.17
CA SER A 186 -16.46 3.72 15.21
C SER A 186 -16.93 3.38 16.62
N ALA A 187 -17.99 4.06 17.05
CA ALA A 187 -18.76 3.76 18.23
C ALA A 187 -19.76 2.64 17.94
N GLY A 188 -19.65 1.53 18.67
CA GLY A 188 -20.65 0.47 18.61
C GLY A 188 -21.97 0.86 19.30
N THR A 189 -22.86 -0.11 19.48
CA THR A 189 -24.12 0.12 20.19
C THR A 189 -23.85 0.30 21.68
N GLY A 190 -24.18 1.47 22.22
CA GLY A 190 -24.14 1.73 23.65
C GLY A 190 -25.25 0.95 24.37
N THR A 191 -24.93 0.36 25.51
CA THR A 191 -25.89 -0.31 26.39
C THR A 191 -26.01 0.45 27.70
N LEU A 192 -27.21 0.47 28.26
CA LEU A 192 -27.50 1.09 29.55
C LEU A 192 -27.91 0.00 30.54
N GLY A 193 -27.43 0.11 31.78
CA GLY A 193 -27.79 -0.76 32.88
C GLY A 193 -28.41 0.03 34.03
N ASP A 194 -29.27 -0.62 34.81
CA ASP A 194 -29.59 -0.11 36.13
C ASP A 194 -28.33 -0.23 37.01
N GLY A 195 -28.23 0.56 38.07
CA GLY A 195 -27.06 0.56 38.95
C GLY A 195 -26.80 -0.73 39.74
N GLY A 196 -27.48 -1.84 39.41
CA GLY A 196 -27.18 -3.24 39.78
C GLY A 196 -26.44 -3.96 38.65
N SER A 197 -26.15 -5.26 38.75
CA SER A 197 -25.36 -5.98 37.73
C SER A 197 -26.11 -6.23 36.40
N GLY A 198 -27.18 -5.49 36.12
CA GLY A 198 -28.14 -5.76 35.05
C GLY A 198 -28.09 -4.79 33.88
N THR A 199 -28.64 -5.23 32.75
CA THR A 199 -29.07 -4.33 31.65
C THR A 199 -30.44 -3.78 32.04
N LEU A 200 -30.75 -2.52 31.70
CA LEU A 200 -32.11 -2.00 31.89
C LEU A 200 -33.12 -2.90 31.16
N THR A 201 -34.32 -3.04 31.72
CA THR A 201 -35.42 -3.82 31.14
C THR A 201 -35.82 -3.34 29.74
N THR A 202 -36.70 -4.08 29.07
CA THR A 202 -37.20 -3.81 27.71
C THR A 202 -37.57 -2.33 27.54
N GLY A 203 -36.84 -1.62 26.67
CA GLY A 203 -37.09 -0.22 26.34
C GLY A 203 -36.24 0.82 27.08
N ASN A 204 -35.20 0.40 27.82
CA ASN A 204 -34.32 1.30 28.58
C ASN A 204 -35.13 2.22 29.51
N VAL A 205 -35.97 1.64 30.36
CA VAL A 205 -36.85 2.37 31.29
C VAL A 205 -36.27 2.35 32.70
N THR A 206 -36.29 3.48 33.41
CA THR A 206 -35.82 3.61 34.81
C THR A 206 -36.64 4.66 35.56
N LYS A 207 -36.49 4.75 36.89
CA LYS A 207 -37.10 5.79 37.73
C LYS A 207 -36.17 6.99 37.94
N SER A 208 -36.75 8.13 38.31
CA SER A 208 -35.96 9.26 38.81
C SER A 208 -35.23 8.86 40.10
N GLY A 209 -34.09 9.49 40.42
CA GLY A 209 -33.27 9.14 41.60
C GLY A 209 -32.39 7.89 41.42
N TYR A 210 -32.65 7.04 40.43
CA TYR A 210 -31.88 5.82 40.21
C TYR A 210 -30.55 6.11 39.50
N GLY A 211 -29.58 5.22 39.73
CA GLY A 211 -28.30 5.26 39.04
C GLY A 211 -28.34 4.48 37.73
N ILE A 212 -27.73 5.02 36.68
CA ILE A 212 -27.55 4.35 35.40
C ILE A 212 -26.08 4.08 35.11
N THR A 213 -25.80 2.90 34.58
CA THR A 213 -24.48 2.52 34.06
C THR A 213 -24.49 2.61 32.53
N VAL A 214 -23.30 2.63 31.93
CA VAL A 214 -23.15 2.57 30.49
C VAL A 214 -21.99 1.66 30.13
N SER A 215 -22.14 0.96 29.01
CA SER A 215 -21.06 0.25 28.34
C SER A 215 -21.12 0.55 26.85
N LEU A 216 -20.09 1.24 26.35
CA LEU A 216 -19.94 1.59 24.92
C LEU A 216 -18.68 0.91 24.35
N PRO A 217 -18.82 -0.09 23.47
CA PRO A 217 -17.69 -0.60 22.70
C PRO A 217 -17.27 0.44 21.65
N VAL A 218 -15.96 0.61 21.48
CA VAL A 218 -15.37 1.46 20.42
C VAL A 218 -14.35 0.61 19.66
N THR A 219 -14.50 0.56 18.34
CA THR A 219 -13.51 -0.04 17.43
C THR A 219 -12.70 1.07 16.80
N SER A 220 -11.38 0.95 16.85
CA SER A 220 -10.49 1.93 16.25
C SER A 220 -9.25 1.26 15.66
N SER A 221 -8.69 1.91 14.64
CA SER A 221 -7.46 1.46 13.98
C SER A 221 -6.66 2.67 13.55
N TYR A 222 -5.34 2.61 13.73
CA TYR A 222 -4.38 3.67 13.40
C TYR A 222 -4.74 5.06 13.97
N VAL A 223 -5.34 5.10 15.17
CA VAL A 223 -5.60 6.35 15.90
C VAL A 223 -4.85 6.36 17.23
N SER A 224 -4.73 7.54 17.84
CA SER A 224 -4.18 7.69 19.19
C SER A 224 -5.02 8.65 20.03
N GLY A 225 -4.86 8.58 21.35
CA GLY A 225 -5.53 9.51 22.27
C GLY A 225 -7.06 9.47 22.20
N THR A 226 -7.64 8.28 22.03
CA THR A 226 -9.10 8.12 22.01
C THR A 226 -9.70 8.61 23.32
N THR A 227 -10.69 9.50 23.21
CA THR A 227 -11.49 10.00 24.33
C THR A 227 -12.96 9.80 24.01
N VAL A 228 -13.76 9.53 25.03
CA VAL A 228 -15.21 9.42 24.87
C VAL A 228 -15.89 10.27 25.92
N THR A 229 -16.89 11.03 25.51
CA THR A 229 -17.77 11.78 26.40
C THR A 229 -19.21 11.30 26.25
N ALA A 230 -19.98 11.36 27.33
CA ALA A 230 -21.42 11.17 27.34
C ALA A 230 -22.09 12.50 27.69
N GLY A 231 -22.85 13.06 26.75
CA GLY A 231 -23.73 14.20 26.94
C GLY A 231 -25.15 13.75 27.28
N TYR A 232 -25.78 14.38 28.28
CA TYR A 232 -27.15 14.10 28.69
C TYR A 232 -27.79 15.35 29.33
N ASN A 233 -29.12 15.38 29.43
CA ASN A 233 -29.87 16.57 29.85
C ASN A 233 -31.10 16.29 30.71
N PHE A 234 -30.97 15.49 31.77
CA PHE A 234 -32.10 15.17 32.67
C PHE A 234 -32.80 16.41 33.24
N THR A 235 -32.02 17.43 33.60
CA THR A 235 -32.52 18.74 34.07
C THR A 235 -31.80 19.89 33.35
N SER A 236 -30.48 19.78 33.25
CA SER A 236 -29.63 20.68 32.47
C SER A 236 -28.60 19.87 31.69
N ALA A 237 -28.06 20.45 30.62
CA ALA A 237 -27.03 19.82 29.83
C ALA A 237 -25.78 19.54 30.69
N LYS A 238 -25.33 18.29 30.66
CA LYS A 238 -24.15 17.79 31.34
C LYS A 238 -23.35 16.94 30.37
N THR A 239 -22.03 16.96 30.55
CA THR A 239 -21.10 16.13 29.80
C THR A 239 -20.14 15.47 30.77
N VAL A 240 -19.94 14.16 30.63
CA VAL A 240 -19.03 13.37 31.45
C VAL A 240 -18.04 12.65 30.54
N THR A 241 -16.74 12.73 30.86
CA THR A 241 -15.73 11.90 30.21
C THR A 241 -15.81 10.48 30.74
N LEU A 242 -15.87 9.51 29.85
CA LEU A 242 -15.93 8.09 30.18
C LEU A 242 -14.51 7.54 30.40
N GLU A 243 -14.42 6.42 31.11
CA GLU A 243 -13.19 5.67 31.34
C GLU A 243 -13.24 4.34 30.57
N TYR A 244 -12.10 3.93 30.01
CA TYR A 244 -11.98 2.64 29.34
C TYR A 244 -11.72 1.53 30.36
N VAL A 245 -12.65 0.58 30.46
CA VAL A 245 -12.66 -0.48 31.46
C VAL A 245 -13.18 -1.77 30.84
N ASN A 246 -12.44 -2.87 31.01
CA ASN A 246 -12.85 -4.21 30.57
C ASN A 246 -13.33 -4.27 29.10
N GLY A 247 -12.64 -3.57 28.20
CA GLY A 247 -12.96 -3.58 26.76
C GLY A 247 -14.01 -2.55 26.31
N THR A 248 -14.59 -1.77 27.22
CA THR A 248 -15.69 -0.82 26.92
C THR A 248 -15.48 0.52 27.60
N TRP A 249 -16.11 1.58 27.09
CA TRP A 249 -16.13 2.89 27.73
C TRP A 249 -17.32 2.98 28.68
N GLN A 250 -17.03 3.32 29.94
CA GLN A 250 -17.99 3.32 31.04
C GLN A 250 -17.94 4.64 31.80
N PHE A 251 -18.96 4.94 32.59
CA PHE A 251 -18.89 6.10 33.47
C PHE A 251 -17.71 5.97 34.45
N PRO A 252 -17.12 7.11 34.88
CA PRO A 252 -16.11 7.09 35.93
C PRO A 252 -16.70 6.53 37.23
N VAL A 253 -15.82 6.09 38.13
CA VAL A 253 -16.25 5.67 39.47
C VAL A 253 -16.91 6.86 40.16
N ASN A 254 -18.13 6.64 40.65
CA ASN A 254 -18.84 7.65 41.42
C ASN A 254 -18.32 7.63 42.86
N SER A 255 -17.60 8.67 43.26
CA SER A 255 -17.02 8.80 44.61
C SER A 255 -18.07 8.88 45.72
N CYS A 256 -19.30 9.25 45.41
CA CYS A 256 -20.42 9.25 46.35
C CYS A 256 -21.11 7.87 46.44
N SER A 257 -20.71 6.89 45.64
CA SER A 257 -21.24 5.53 45.72
C SER A 257 -20.49 4.73 46.78
N ALA A 258 -21.20 4.23 47.78
CA ALA A 258 -20.65 3.36 48.83
C ALA A 258 -20.00 2.07 48.28
N THR A 259 -20.37 1.65 47.07
CA THR A 259 -19.84 0.45 46.39
C THR A 259 -18.85 0.79 45.27
N GLY A 260 -18.47 2.05 45.09
CA GLY A 260 -17.57 2.48 44.01
C GLY A 260 -18.15 2.25 42.61
N ALA A 261 -19.48 2.33 42.46
CA ALA A 261 -20.15 2.03 41.20
C ALA A 261 -19.84 3.06 40.09
N ARG A 262 -19.73 2.57 38.86
CA ARG A 262 -19.52 3.35 37.62
C ARG A 262 -20.84 3.84 37.04
N LYS A 263 -21.49 4.77 37.74
CA LYS A 263 -22.84 5.23 37.41
C LYS A 263 -23.04 6.72 37.64
N ILE A 264 -23.95 7.31 36.87
CA ILE A 264 -24.50 8.64 37.16
C ILE A 264 -25.89 8.48 37.76
N TYR A 265 -26.26 9.35 38.71
CA TYR A 265 -27.60 9.36 39.29
C TYR A 265 -28.50 10.32 38.50
N ILE A 266 -29.71 9.84 38.22
CA ILE A 266 -30.79 10.67 37.69
C ILE A 266 -31.32 11.52 38.84
N PRO A 267 -31.48 12.85 38.67
CA PRO A 267 -32.07 13.69 39.71
C PRO A 267 -33.46 13.19 40.14
N VAL A 268 -33.79 13.33 41.42
CA VAL A 268 -35.02 12.78 42.03
C VAL A 268 -36.30 13.42 41.48
N GLU A 269 -36.21 14.64 40.96
CA GLU A 269 -37.31 15.40 40.33
C GLU A 269 -37.24 15.40 38.79
N THR A 270 -36.54 14.42 38.20
CA THR A 270 -36.47 14.31 36.74
C THR A 270 -37.85 13.98 36.19
N LYS A 271 -38.30 14.77 35.21
CA LYS A 271 -39.62 14.62 34.59
C LYS A 271 -39.75 13.27 33.88
N ASP A 272 -40.93 12.69 33.97
CA ASP A 272 -41.36 11.59 33.12
C ASP A 272 -41.24 11.93 31.63
N SER A 273 -40.22 11.38 30.99
CA SER A 273 -39.87 11.68 29.60
C SER A 273 -38.86 10.68 29.06
N THR A 274 -38.67 10.70 27.75
CA THR A 274 -37.50 10.06 27.13
C THR A 274 -36.38 11.08 26.99
N TYR A 275 -35.20 10.68 27.42
CA TYR A 275 -33.95 11.43 27.38
C TYR A 275 -32.99 10.73 26.42
N THR A 276 -32.09 11.51 25.82
CA THR A 276 -31.06 10.97 24.95
C THR A 276 -29.70 11.14 25.62
N ILE A 277 -28.95 10.05 25.70
CA ILE A 277 -27.54 10.07 26.05
C ILE A 277 -26.77 10.00 24.73
N THR A 278 -25.98 11.03 24.44
CA THR A 278 -25.17 11.12 23.25
C THR A 278 -23.71 10.91 23.60
N PHE A 279 -23.14 9.83 23.08
CA PHE A 279 -21.73 9.52 23.14
C PHE A 279 -21.00 10.20 21.99
N THR A 280 -19.91 10.89 22.30
CA THR A 280 -18.99 11.43 21.30
C THR A 280 -17.64 10.79 21.51
N VAL A 281 -17.19 10.01 20.52
CA VAL A 281 -15.87 9.39 20.47
C VAL A 281 -14.99 10.29 19.63
N LYS A 282 -13.80 10.65 20.12
CA LYS A 282 -12.82 11.46 19.40
C LYS A 282 -11.45 10.83 19.51
N ALA A 283 -10.71 10.73 18.41
CA ALA A 283 -9.34 10.24 18.41
C ALA A 283 -8.47 11.02 17.41
N LEU A 284 -7.18 11.18 17.71
CA LEU A 284 -6.21 11.79 16.81
C LEU A 284 -5.87 10.79 15.69
N ASP A 285 -5.90 11.25 14.44
CA ASP A 285 -5.38 10.55 13.28
C ASP A 285 -3.94 11.03 13.00
N PRO A 286 -2.90 10.27 13.44
CA PRO A 286 -1.53 10.67 13.24
C PRO A 286 -1.11 10.67 11.76
N GLN A 287 -1.71 9.81 10.92
CA GLN A 287 -1.38 9.74 9.50
C GLN A 287 -1.89 10.95 8.74
N ALA A 288 -3.16 11.32 8.92
CA ALA A 288 -3.72 12.54 8.34
C ALA A 288 -3.06 13.81 8.90
N THR A 289 -2.64 13.77 10.16
CA THR A 289 -1.85 14.86 10.77
C THR A 289 -0.51 15.03 10.07
N ALA A 290 0.20 13.93 9.78
CA ALA A 290 1.46 13.98 9.04
C ALA A 290 1.29 14.46 7.59
N LEU A 291 0.15 14.15 6.94
CA LEU A 291 -0.14 14.61 5.58
C LEU A 291 -0.47 16.11 5.51
N SER A 292 -1.17 16.64 6.51
CA SER A 292 -1.68 18.02 6.51
C SER A 292 -0.79 19.02 7.29
N GLY A 293 0.11 18.52 8.13
CA GLY A 293 0.91 19.34 9.05
C GLY A 293 0.11 19.93 10.22
N SER A 294 -1.15 19.55 10.40
CA SER A 294 -2.04 20.02 11.46
C SER A 294 -2.77 18.85 12.10
N ASN A 295 -3.10 18.94 13.40
CA ASN A 295 -3.79 17.85 14.09
C ASN A 295 -5.15 17.56 13.44
N VAL A 296 -5.32 16.34 12.93
CA VAL A 296 -6.58 15.84 12.38
C VAL A 296 -7.20 14.85 13.36
N TYR A 297 -8.50 15.00 13.63
CA TYR A 297 -9.22 14.13 14.54
C TYR A 297 -10.37 13.43 13.82
N LEU A 298 -10.51 12.12 14.06
CA LEU A 298 -11.73 11.39 13.76
C LEU A 298 -12.72 11.60 14.90
N THR A 299 -13.99 11.74 14.56
CA THR A 299 -15.09 11.84 15.52
C THR A 299 -16.24 10.96 15.08
N ASP A 300 -16.81 10.21 16.02
CA ASP A 300 -18.05 9.46 15.81
C ASP A 300 -19.03 9.75 16.94
N THR A 301 -20.33 9.69 16.63
CA THR A 301 -21.40 9.97 17.59
C THR A 301 -22.41 8.86 17.61
N LYS A 302 -22.75 8.40 18.82
CA LYS A 302 -23.79 7.41 19.05
C LYS A 302 -24.77 7.91 20.08
N SER A 303 -26.05 7.65 19.90
CA SER A 303 -27.06 8.01 20.88
C SER A 303 -27.82 6.78 21.36
N VAL A 304 -28.18 6.79 22.64
CA VAL A 304 -29.07 5.81 23.25
C VAL A 304 -30.15 6.56 24.01
N THR A 305 -31.39 6.12 23.85
CA THR A 305 -32.53 6.70 24.57
C THR A 305 -32.74 6.00 25.91
N LEU A 306 -33.13 6.78 26.90
CA LEU A 306 -33.50 6.35 28.25
C LEU A 306 -34.85 6.95 28.59
N THR A 307 -35.82 6.13 28.96
CA THR A 307 -37.13 6.61 29.42
C THR A 307 -37.14 6.65 30.94
N VAL A 308 -37.37 7.83 31.51
CA VAL A 308 -37.53 8.02 32.96
C VAL A 308 -39.03 8.05 33.28
N LYS A 309 -39.46 7.25 34.25
CA LYS A 309 -40.86 7.14 34.70
C LYS A 309 -40.96 7.04 36.22
N GLY A 310 -41.88 7.80 36.81
CA GLY A 310 -42.15 7.78 38.24
C GLY A 310 -41.05 8.44 39.07
N SER A 311 -41.37 8.69 40.35
CA SER A 311 -40.41 9.25 41.30
C SER A 311 -39.68 8.18 42.12
N MET A 312 -38.53 8.53 42.71
CA MET A 312 -37.83 7.63 43.64
C MET A 312 -38.64 7.29 44.92
N TYR A 313 -39.70 8.04 45.21
CA TYR A 313 -40.52 7.92 46.42
C TYR A 313 -41.87 7.26 46.15
N GLU A 314 -42.23 7.08 44.89
CA GLU A 314 -43.38 6.26 44.52
C GLU A 314 -42.94 4.80 44.59
N ASP A 315 -43.24 4.19 45.74
CA ASP A 315 -43.27 2.74 45.89
C ASP A 315 -44.24 2.20 44.83
N ASP A 316 -43.72 1.56 43.78
CA ASP A 316 -44.60 0.74 42.98
C ASP A 316 -44.84 -0.52 43.80
N PHE A 317 -46.03 -0.62 44.36
CA PHE A 317 -46.52 -1.86 44.94
C PHE A 317 -46.79 -2.92 43.84
N THR A 318 -46.22 -2.77 42.64
CA THR A 318 -46.46 -3.67 41.50
C THR A 318 -45.45 -4.82 41.44
N GLY A 319 -44.34 -4.74 42.17
CA GLY A 319 -43.42 -5.87 42.34
C GLY A 319 -42.59 -6.21 41.10
N ASP A 320 -42.56 -5.32 40.09
CA ASP A 320 -41.82 -5.48 38.84
C ASP A 320 -40.54 -4.63 38.85
N SER A 321 -39.75 -4.74 39.92
CA SER A 321 -38.41 -4.14 40.03
C SER A 321 -37.31 -5.15 39.72
#